data_AF-G0N541-F1
#
_entry.id   AF-G0N541-F1
#
_cell.length_a   1.000
_cell.length_b   1.000
_cell.length_c   1.000
_cell.angle_alpha   90.00
_cell.angle_beta   90.00
_cell.angle_gamma   90.00
#
_symmetry.space_group_name_H-M   'P 1'
#
loop_
_entity.id
_entity.type
_entity.pdbx_description
1 polymer ?
#
loop_
_entity_poly.entity_id
_entity_poly.type
_entity_poly.pdbx_seq_one_letter_code
_entity_poly.pdbx_strand_id
1 'polypeptide(L)'
;MNFHIVIFALCSTLAIVNAAFGRGSRPLNNADEVTAIKPVCETDRHGNKYIPCATPDQNDSRNWPCIKHSDLCNSRRDCPNGDDEDHFQCFYHKFRIEEVQALRKILDEVRGK
;
A
#
# COMPACT_ATOMS: atom_id res chain seq x y z
N MET A 1 -16.63 66.82 -11.93
CA MET A 1 -16.11 65.64 -12.66
C MET A 1 -14.89 65.18 -11.89
N ASN A 2 -15.11 64.18 -11.02
CA ASN A 2 -14.26 63.91 -9.85
C ASN A 2 -13.55 62.57 -10.06
N PHE A 3 -12.31 62.64 -10.55
CA PHE A 3 -11.49 61.52 -10.96
C PHE A 3 -10.73 60.87 -9.78
N HIS A 4 -11.40 60.53 -8.68
CA HIS A 4 -10.74 59.81 -7.56
C HIS A 4 -11.64 58.83 -6.79
N ILE A 5 -12.87 58.57 -7.23
CA ILE A 5 -13.85 57.77 -6.45
C ILE A 5 -13.95 56.30 -6.91
N VAL A 6 -13.22 55.86 -7.94
CA VAL A 6 -13.44 54.52 -8.53
C VAL A 6 -12.38 53.48 -8.13
N ILE A 7 -11.29 53.83 -7.41
CA ILE A 7 -10.18 52.88 -7.16
C ILE A 7 -10.17 52.29 -5.74
N PHE A 8 -10.98 52.81 -4.80
CA PHE A 8 -10.99 52.34 -3.40
C PHE A 8 -12.19 51.48 -2.99
N ALA A 9 -12.96 50.95 -3.94
CA ALA A 9 -14.16 50.15 -3.68
C ALA A 9 -14.07 48.68 -4.15
N LEU A 10 -12.87 48.08 -4.14
CA LEU A 10 -12.70 46.65 -4.48
C LEU A 10 -11.84 45.84 -3.50
N CYS A 11 -11.44 46.39 -2.35
CA CYS A 11 -10.47 45.71 -1.47
C CYS A 11 -10.91 45.47 -0.02
N SER A 12 -12.20 45.58 0.33
CA SER A 12 -12.62 45.31 1.71
C SER A 12 -14.09 44.89 1.79
N THR A 13 -14.40 43.63 1.50
CA THR A 13 -15.43 42.89 2.25
C THR A 13 -15.19 41.39 2.16
N LEU A 14 -14.91 40.83 3.34
CA LEU A 14 -15.10 39.44 3.76
C LEU A 14 -14.19 38.35 3.15
N ALA A 15 -13.08 38.17 3.85
CA ALA A 15 -12.59 36.84 4.14
C ALA A 15 -13.61 36.02 4.97
N ILE A 16 -13.48 34.69 4.84
CA ILE A 16 -14.03 33.61 5.69
C ILE A 16 -15.43 33.13 5.30
N VAL A 17 -15.53 32.09 4.47
CA VAL A 17 -16.05 30.76 4.87
C VAL A 17 -15.85 29.70 3.77
N ASN A 18 -15.13 28.64 4.16
CA ASN A 18 -15.29 27.22 3.82
C ASN A 18 -15.22 26.71 2.36
N ALA A 19 -14.31 25.75 2.23
CA ALA A 19 -14.16 24.79 1.15
C ALA A 19 -15.48 24.23 0.59
N ALA A 20 -15.58 24.16 -0.73
CA ALA A 20 -16.44 23.22 -1.43
C ALA A 20 -15.86 22.94 -2.82
N PHE A 21 -14.93 21.98 -2.87
CA PHE A 21 -14.65 21.18 -4.05
C PHE A 21 -15.96 20.54 -4.51
N GLY A 22 -16.42 20.81 -5.74
CA GLY A 22 -17.74 20.32 -6.16
C GLY A 22 -18.10 20.62 -7.60
N ARG A 23 -17.28 20.18 -8.57
CA ARG A 23 -17.74 19.99 -9.95
C ARG A 23 -17.72 18.51 -10.31
N GLY A 24 -18.82 17.86 -9.96
CA GLY A 24 -19.40 16.68 -10.63
C GLY A 24 -18.44 15.69 -11.28
N SER A 25 -17.65 14.99 -10.48
CA SER A 25 -17.16 13.67 -10.86
C SER A 25 -18.38 12.74 -10.91
N ARG A 26 -18.66 12.18 -12.10
CA ARG A 26 -19.55 11.03 -12.24
C ARG A 26 -19.13 9.99 -11.19
N PRO A 27 -20.03 9.47 -10.33
CA PRO A 27 -19.64 8.39 -9.45
C PRO A 27 -19.28 7.19 -10.33
N LEU A 28 -18.01 6.77 -10.25
CA LEU A 28 -17.62 5.42 -10.63
C LEU A 28 -18.33 4.50 -9.64
N ASN A 29 -19.57 4.14 -9.98
CA ASN A 29 -20.30 3.11 -9.27
C ASN A 29 -19.38 1.88 -9.24
N ASN A 30 -19.07 1.41 -8.02
CA ASN A 30 -18.33 0.17 -7.69
C ASN A 30 -16.81 0.22 -7.51
N ALA A 31 -16.21 1.35 -7.10
CA ALA A 31 -14.83 1.33 -6.59
C ALA A 31 -14.72 1.25 -5.05
N ASP A 32 -15.84 1.37 -4.33
CA ASP A 32 -15.87 1.57 -2.86
C ASP A 32 -16.48 0.39 -2.07
N GLU A 33 -16.79 -0.74 -2.72
CA GLU A 33 -17.26 -1.95 -2.01
C GLU A 33 -16.64 -3.22 -2.59
N VAL A 34 -15.32 -3.18 -2.76
CA VAL A 34 -14.53 -4.38 -2.48
C VAL A 34 -13.71 -4.00 -1.25
N THR A 35 -14.32 -4.09 -0.06
CA THR A 35 -13.53 -4.48 1.11
C THR A 35 -12.93 -5.83 0.77
N ALA A 36 -11.80 -5.82 0.06
CA ALA A 36 -11.01 -7.01 -0.17
C ALA A 36 -10.64 -7.45 1.24
N ILE A 37 -11.40 -8.43 1.76
CA ILE A 37 -11.08 -9.09 3.00
C ILE A 37 -9.74 -9.74 2.72
N LYS A 38 -8.66 -9.03 3.10
CA LYS A 38 -7.32 -9.55 2.91
C LYS A 38 -7.27 -10.83 3.73
N PRO A 39 -7.07 -12.01 3.10
CA PRO A 39 -6.97 -13.26 3.83
C PRO A 39 -5.89 -13.13 4.92
N VAL A 40 -6.24 -13.54 6.13
CA VAL A 40 -5.35 -13.47 7.29
C VAL A 40 -4.65 -14.81 7.42
N CYS A 41 -3.32 -14.78 7.42
CA CYS A 41 -2.50 -15.95 7.70
C CYS A 41 -2.01 -15.90 9.14
N GLU A 42 -2.24 -16.99 9.88
CA GLU A 42 -1.78 -17.13 11.26
C GLU A 42 -0.26 -17.37 11.32
N THR A 43 0.36 -16.95 12.41
CA THR A 43 1.75 -17.30 12.71
C THR A 43 1.80 -18.69 13.33
N ASP A 44 2.82 -19.49 13.00
CA ASP A 44 2.98 -20.81 13.61
C ASP A 44 3.54 -20.74 15.05
N ARG A 45 3.59 -21.90 15.72
CA ARG A 45 4.14 -22.04 17.08
C ARG A 45 5.63 -21.70 17.18
N HIS A 46 6.35 -21.69 16.07
CA HIS A 46 7.78 -21.34 15.99
C HIS A 46 7.98 -19.84 15.71
N GLY A 47 6.91 -19.07 15.56
CA GLY A 47 6.95 -17.64 15.24
C GLY A 47 7.20 -17.34 13.76
N ASN A 48 7.08 -18.34 12.87
CA ASN A 48 7.17 -18.10 11.43
C ASN A 48 5.97 -17.28 10.97
N LYS A 49 6.26 -16.21 10.23
CA LYS A 49 5.25 -15.32 9.66
C LYS A 49 4.82 -15.84 8.30
N TYR A 50 3.51 -15.95 8.11
CA TYR A 50 2.89 -16.33 6.85
C TYR A 50 2.26 -15.13 6.16
N ILE A 51 2.17 -15.20 4.84
CA ILE A 51 1.50 -14.23 4.00
C ILE A 51 0.58 -14.95 3.02
N PRO A 52 -0.56 -14.35 2.66
CA PRO A 52 -1.44 -14.95 1.69
C PRO A 52 -0.89 -14.76 0.28
N CYS A 53 -1.18 -15.71 -0.61
CA CYS A 53 -0.99 -15.56 -2.03
C CYS A 53 -1.86 -14.43 -2.61
N ALA A 54 -1.44 -13.85 -3.74
CA ALA A 54 -2.20 -12.80 -4.44
C ALA A 54 -3.43 -13.36 -5.17
N THR A 55 -3.41 -14.65 -5.51
CA THR A 55 -4.52 -15.37 -6.13
C THR A 55 -5.01 -16.49 -5.19
N PRO A 56 -6.34 -16.74 -5.10
CA PRO A 56 -6.86 -17.92 -4.41
C PRO A 56 -6.45 -19.24 -5.08
N ASP A 57 -6.80 -20.36 -4.45
CA ASP A 57 -6.58 -21.70 -4.99
C ASP A 57 -7.28 -21.87 -6.36
N GLN A 58 -6.67 -22.65 -7.25
CA GLN A 58 -7.22 -22.92 -8.59
C GLN A 58 -8.53 -23.72 -8.52
N ASN A 59 -8.70 -24.56 -7.49
CA ASN A 59 -9.86 -25.43 -7.33
C ASN A 59 -10.92 -24.86 -6.37
N ASP A 60 -10.52 -23.96 -5.46
CA ASP A 60 -11.41 -23.34 -4.49
C ASP A 60 -11.13 -21.83 -4.36
N SER A 61 -12.00 -21.02 -4.96
CA SER A 61 -11.89 -19.56 -4.94
C SER A 61 -12.11 -18.93 -3.56
N ARG A 62 -12.58 -19.70 -2.57
CA ARG A 62 -12.69 -19.26 -1.17
C ARG A 62 -11.42 -19.52 -0.38
N ASN A 63 -10.57 -20.42 -0.84
CA ASN A 63 -9.32 -20.76 -0.19
C ASN A 63 -8.21 -19.84 -0.68
N TRP A 64 -7.51 -19.20 0.25
CA TRP A 64 -6.36 -18.33 -0.04
C TRP A 64 -5.12 -18.93 0.61
N PRO A 65 -4.28 -19.64 -0.17
CA PRO A 65 -3.11 -20.30 0.38
C PRO A 65 -2.17 -19.33 1.08
N CYS A 66 -1.62 -19.78 2.20
CA CYS A 66 -0.64 -19.03 2.98
C CYS A 66 0.74 -19.65 2.81
N ILE A 67 1.71 -18.84 2.42
CA ILE A 67 3.11 -19.25 2.29
C ILE A 67 3.94 -18.59 3.40
N LYS A 68 5.09 -19.18 3.76
CA LYS A 68 5.98 -18.50 4.71
C LYS A 68 6.57 -17.29 4.05
N HIS A 69 6.79 -16.23 4.82
CA HIS A 69 7.47 -15.05 4.31
C HIS A 69 8.90 -15.38 3.82
N SER A 70 9.57 -16.38 4.41
CA SER A 70 10.88 -16.86 3.96
C SER A 70 10.87 -17.51 2.58
N ASP A 71 9.69 -17.95 2.12
CA ASP A 71 9.54 -18.73 0.91
C ASP A 71 9.27 -17.82 -0.31
N LEU A 72 9.10 -16.51 -0.10
CA LEU A 72 9.08 -15.55 -1.20
C LEU A 72 10.39 -15.53 -1.97
N CYS A 73 10.31 -15.62 -3.29
CA CYS A 73 11.45 -15.49 -4.21
C CYS A 73 12.55 -16.54 -3.97
N ASN A 74 12.15 -17.76 -3.63
CA ASN A 74 12.99 -18.91 -3.30
C ASN A 74 13.25 -19.84 -4.52
N SER A 75 12.82 -19.44 -5.73
CA SER A 75 12.89 -20.22 -6.98
C SER A 75 11.98 -21.45 -7.02
N ARG A 76 10.99 -21.53 -6.14
CA ARG A 76 9.95 -22.55 -6.11
C ARG A 76 8.60 -21.86 -6.13
N ARG A 77 7.70 -22.40 -6.93
CA ARG A 77 6.33 -21.91 -6.98
C ARG A 77 5.57 -22.46 -5.77
N ASP A 78 5.34 -21.61 -4.78
CA ASP A 78 4.56 -21.92 -3.59
C ASP A 78 3.12 -21.40 -3.71
N CYS A 79 2.87 -20.33 -4.48
CA CYS A 79 1.51 -19.88 -4.79
C CYS A 79 0.93 -20.53 -6.06
N PRO A 80 -0.41 -20.67 -6.19
CA PRO A 80 -1.05 -21.37 -7.31
C PRO A 80 -0.64 -20.85 -8.70
N ASN A 81 -0.45 -19.53 -8.83
CA ASN A 81 -0.04 -18.88 -10.07
C ASN A 81 1.46 -18.58 -10.17
N GLY A 82 2.23 -18.82 -9.10
CA GLY A 82 3.63 -18.39 -9.04
C GLY A 82 3.82 -16.88 -8.84
N ASP A 83 2.82 -16.18 -8.31
CA ASP A 83 2.88 -14.75 -8.01
C ASP A 83 4.00 -14.42 -6.99
N ASP A 84 4.36 -15.41 -6.17
CA ASP A 84 5.48 -15.38 -5.20
C ASP A 84 6.87 -15.35 -5.85
N GLU A 85 6.96 -15.78 -7.11
CA GLU A 85 8.19 -15.85 -7.91
C GLU A 85 8.19 -14.89 -9.10
N ASP A 86 7.26 -13.91 -9.13
CA ASP A 86 7.24 -12.91 -10.18
C ASP A 86 8.57 -12.14 -10.24
N HIS A 87 9.15 -12.06 -11.44
CA HIS A 87 10.50 -11.52 -11.62
C HIS A 87 10.62 -10.07 -11.16
N PHE A 88 9.61 -9.24 -11.48
CA PHE A 88 9.63 -7.83 -11.14
C PHE A 88 9.43 -7.65 -9.62
N GLN A 89 8.47 -8.34 -9.02
CA GLN A 89 8.26 -8.30 -7.57
C GLN A 89 9.50 -8.80 -6.80
N CYS A 90 10.11 -9.89 -7.27
CA CYS A 90 11.30 -10.45 -6.64
C CYS A 90 12.53 -9.54 -6.73
N PHE A 91 12.67 -8.79 -7.82
CA PHE A 91 13.71 -7.77 -7.93
C PHE A 91 13.61 -6.74 -6.79
N TYR A 92 12.43 -6.14 -6.59
CA TYR A 92 12.22 -5.18 -5.51
C TYR A 92 12.32 -5.82 -4.12
N HIS A 93 11.83 -7.04 -3.98
CA HIS A 93 11.88 -7.78 -2.72
C HIS A 93 13.32 -7.96 -2.24
N LYS A 94 14.20 -8.43 -3.13
CA LYS A 94 15.62 -8.64 -2.83
C LYS A 94 16.32 -7.34 -2.45
N PHE A 95 16.16 -6.30 -3.27
CA PHE A 95 16.75 -4.99 -3.00
C PHE A 95 16.33 -4.44 -1.63
N ARG A 96 15.04 -4.49 -1.31
CA ARG A 96 14.51 -4.06 -0.02
C ARG A 96 15.07 -4.87 1.14
N ILE A 97 15.19 -6.20 0.99
CA ILE A 97 15.74 -7.04 2.06
C ILE A 97 17.21 -6.71 2.32
N GLU A 98 18.01 -6.49 1.27
CA GLU A 98 19.41 -6.12 1.41
C GLU A 98 19.56 -4.80 2.17
N GLU A 99 18.77 -3.78 1.83
CA GLU A 99 18.76 -2.50 2.54
C GLU A 99 18.35 -2.65 4.00
N VAL A 100 17.25 -3.38 4.28
CA VAL A 100 16.78 -3.63 5.65
C VAL A 100 17.83 -4.39 6.46
N GLN A 101 18.54 -5.35 5.85
CA GLN A 101 19.62 -6.08 6.51
C GLN A 101 20.81 -5.16 6.81
N ALA A 102 21.19 -4.26 5.90
CA ALA A 102 22.23 -3.27 6.15
C ALA A 102 21.86 -2.35 7.33
N LEU A 103 20.62 -1.85 7.36
CA LEU A 103 20.12 -1.02 8.46
C LEU A 103 20.11 -1.77 9.80
N ARG A 104 19.76 -3.06 9.80
CA ARG A 104 19.81 -3.91 11.01
C ARG A 104 21.23 -4.04 11.55
N LYS A 105 22.23 -4.24 10.69
CA LYS A 105 23.64 -4.30 11.10
C LYS A 105 24.09 -3.01 11.78
N ILE A 106 23.77 -1.86 11.17
CA ILE A 106 24.08 -0.54 11.75
C ILE A 106 23.39 -0.38 13.11
N LEU A 107 22.14 -0.82 13.24
CA LEU A 107 21.40 -0.75 14.51
C LEU A 107 22.06 -1.61 15.60
N ASP A 108 22.57 -2.78 15.25
CA ASP A 108 23.26 -3.67 16.20
C ASP A 108 24.60 -3.07 16.66
N GLU A 109 25.35 -2.44 15.76
CA GLU A 109 26.58 -1.69 16.10
C GLU A 109 26.30 -0.55 17.08
N VAL A 110 25.24 0.25 16.83
CA VAL A 110 24.83 1.35 17.72
C VAL A 110 24.37 0.83 19.08
N ARG A 111 23.75 -0.35 19.13
CA ARG A 111 23.33 -1.01 20.37
C ARG A 111 24.50 -1.63 21.15
N GLY A 112 25.70 -1.67 20.58
CA GLY A 112 26.87 -2.29 21.19
C GLY A 112 26.75 -3.80 21.33
N LYS A 113 26.11 -4.46 20.35
CA LYS A 113 26.02 -5.92 20.26
C LYS A 113 27.03 -6.50 19.27
#